data_AF-A0A2K5PP44-F1
#
_entry.id   AF-A0A2K5PP44-F1
#
_cell.length_a   1.000
_cell.length_b   1.000
_cell.length_c   1.000
_cell.angle_alpha   90.00
_cell.angle_beta   90.00
_cell.angle_gamma   90.00
#
_symmetry.space_group_name_H-M   'P 1'
#
loop_
_entity.id
_entity.type
_entity.pdbx_description
1 polymer ?
#
loop_
_entity_poly.entity_id
_entity_poly.type
_entity_poly.pdbx_seq_one_letter_code
_entity_poly.pdbx_strand_id
1 'polypeptide(L)'
;MQRGLDSETKKQLEEEEKKIISEEHCFIIEEQSFLLCEDLLYGRMSFRGFHPEVEKLMLHMNAKHKAEEVEDETVELDVSDEEMARRYETLVGTIGKKFARKRDHANYEEDENGDMQPLKAKKMFLKPQD
;
A
#
# COMPACT_ATOMS: atom_id res chain seq x y z
N MET A 1 49.64 -36.50 -16.52
CA MET A 1 49.41 -36.49 -17.99
C MET A 1 48.48 -35.34 -18.30
N GLN A 2 49.02 -34.21 -18.78
CA GLN A 2 48.23 -33.08 -19.24
C GLN A 2 48.25 -33.15 -20.76
N ARG A 3 47.20 -33.71 -21.38
CA ARG A 3 47.05 -33.72 -22.84
C ARG A 3 46.75 -32.29 -23.25
N GLY A 4 47.77 -31.57 -23.70
CA GLY A 4 47.55 -30.32 -24.44
C GLY A 4 46.78 -30.67 -25.72
N LEU A 5 45.74 -29.91 -26.01
CA LEU A 5 45.02 -30.02 -27.27
C LEU A 5 45.99 -29.68 -28.43
N ASP A 6 45.96 -30.49 -29.48
CA ASP A 6 46.83 -30.34 -30.65
C ASP A 6 46.55 -28.98 -31.31
N SER A 7 47.60 -28.32 -31.79
CA SER A 7 47.53 -26.93 -32.30
C SER A 7 46.54 -26.75 -33.47
N GLU A 8 46.27 -27.82 -34.21
CA GLU A 8 45.24 -27.85 -35.27
C GLU A 8 43.83 -27.78 -34.70
N THR A 9 43.54 -28.49 -33.62
CA THR A 9 42.20 -28.47 -32.98
C THR A 9 41.87 -27.09 -32.41
N LYS A 10 42.87 -26.39 -31.89
CA LYS A 10 42.70 -25.02 -31.42
C LYS A 10 42.41 -24.03 -32.56
N LYS A 11 43.08 -24.21 -33.71
CA LYS A 11 42.81 -23.39 -34.91
C LYS A 11 41.42 -23.65 -35.48
N GLN A 12 40.98 -24.90 -35.51
CA GLN A 12 39.65 -25.26 -35.99
C GLN A 12 38.56 -24.63 -35.11
N LEU A 13 38.72 -24.67 -33.79
CA LEU A 13 37.79 -24.00 -32.86
C LEU A 13 37.76 -22.48 -33.05
N GLU A 14 38.91 -21.82 -33.19
CA GLU A 14 38.97 -20.37 -33.45
C GLU A 14 38.37 -19.98 -34.81
N GLU A 15 38.49 -20.85 -35.82
CA GLU A 15 37.93 -20.64 -37.16
C GLU A 15 36.42 -20.89 -37.18
N GLU A 16 35.93 -21.90 -36.45
CA GLU A 16 34.50 -22.15 -36.25
C GLU A 16 33.82 -21.02 -35.46
N GLU A 17 34.45 -20.51 -34.39
CA GLU A 17 33.95 -19.33 -33.65
C GLU A 17 33.82 -18.10 -34.56
N LYS A 18 34.84 -17.83 -35.40
CA LYS A 18 34.78 -16.74 -36.37
C LYS A 18 33.74 -16.99 -37.46
N LYS A 19 33.53 -18.24 -37.86
CA LYS A 19 32.53 -18.62 -38.87
C LYS A 19 31.11 -18.42 -38.36
N ILE A 20 30.82 -18.82 -37.11
CA ILE A 20 29.53 -18.60 -36.44
C ILE A 20 29.18 -17.11 -36.36
N ILE A 21 30.18 -16.26 -36.08
CA ILE A 21 29.99 -14.79 -36.07
C ILE A 21 29.77 -14.23 -37.49
N SER A 22 30.24 -14.91 -38.54
CA SER A 22 30.18 -14.43 -39.93
C SER A 22 28.97 -14.92 -40.74
N GLU A 23 28.45 -16.11 -40.45
CA GLU A 23 27.34 -16.73 -41.21
C GLU A 23 25.97 -16.18 -40.80
N GLU A 24 25.82 -15.74 -39.56
CA GLU A 24 24.67 -14.96 -39.14
C GLU A 24 25.09 -13.49 -39.17
N HIS A 25 24.53 -12.73 -40.10
CA HIS A 25 24.62 -11.26 -40.09
C HIS A 25 23.92 -10.72 -38.83
N CYS A 26 24.54 -10.93 -37.68
CA CYS A 26 24.26 -10.24 -36.45
C CYS A 26 24.79 -8.82 -36.65
N PHE A 27 23.93 -7.93 -37.12
CA PHE A 27 24.21 -6.50 -37.07
C PHE A 27 24.24 -6.09 -35.60
N ILE A 28 25.42 -6.14 -34.99
CA ILE A 28 25.63 -5.61 -33.65
C ILE A 28 25.54 -4.09 -33.77
N ILE A 29 24.46 -3.53 -33.23
CA ILE A 29 24.27 -2.09 -33.15
C ILE A 29 24.99 -1.63 -31.88
N GLU A 30 26.14 -1.00 -32.06
CA GLU A 30 26.86 -0.35 -30.96
C GLU A 30 26.21 1.01 -30.68
N GLU A 31 25.54 1.13 -29.55
CA GLU A 31 24.99 2.39 -29.08
C GLU A 31 25.76 2.90 -27.86
N GLN A 32 26.14 4.18 -27.88
CA GLN A 32 26.86 4.81 -26.77
C GLN A 32 25.93 5.24 -25.63
N SER A 33 24.61 5.08 -25.80
CA SER A 33 23.60 5.48 -24.84
C SER A 33 23.23 4.31 -23.93
N PHE A 34 23.29 4.51 -22.61
CA PHE A 34 22.81 3.53 -21.63
C PHE A 34 21.30 3.61 -21.39
N LEU A 35 20.63 4.60 -21.98
CA LEU A 35 19.18 4.85 -21.80
C LEU A 35 18.32 3.68 -22.29
N LEU A 36 18.82 2.90 -23.26
CA LEU A 36 18.12 1.72 -23.76
C LEU A 36 18.43 0.45 -22.95
N CYS A 37 19.53 0.46 -22.21
CA CYS A 37 19.99 -0.70 -21.44
C CYS A 37 19.46 -0.69 -20.01
N GLU A 38 19.18 0.49 -19.46
CA GLU A 38 18.74 0.68 -18.08
C GLU A 38 17.52 1.61 -18.00
N ASP A 39 16.54 1.24 -17.18
CA ASP A 39 15.32 1.99 -16.91
C ASP A 39 15.58 3.20 -15.99
N LEU A 40 16.35 4.18 -16.48
CA LEU A 40 16.74 5.35 -15.70
C LEU A 40 15.54 6.25 -15.39
N LEU A 41 15.39 6.58 -14.12
CA LEU A 41 14.45 7.59 -13.65
C LEU A 41 14.88 9.01 -14.06
N TYR A 42 13.90 9.92 -14.05
CA TYR A 42 14.12 11.35 -14.25
C TYR A 42 15.06 11.93 -13.19
N GLY A 43 16.22 12.44 -13.62
CA GLY A 43 17.32 12.81 -12.72
C GLY A 43 17.11 14.02 -11.81
N ARG A 44 16.16 14.94 -12.12
CA ARG A 44 15.86 16.06 -11.22
C ARG A 44 14.80 15.64 -10.21
N MET A 45 15.20 15.57 -8.94
CA MET A 45 14.33 15.16 -7.84
C MET A 45 14.28 16.24 -6.75
N SER A 46 13.13 16.36 -6.11
CA SER A 46 12.94 17.15 -4.90
C SER A 46 12.13 16.32 -3.91
N PHE A 47 12.30 16.57 -2.62
CA PHE A 47 11.62 15.85 -1.56
C PHE A 47 11.16 16.82 -0.48
N ARG A 48 10.10 16.42 0.24
CA ARG A 48 9.57 17.14 1.41
C ARG A 48 9.13 18.58 1.12
N GLY A 49 8.69 18.86 -0.10
CA GLY A 49 8.16 20.16 -0.51
C GLY A 49 9.21 21.24 -0.72
N PHE A 50 10.51 20.91 -0.83
CA PHE A 50 11.57 21.89 -1.11
C PHE A 50 11.37 22.59 -2.45
N HIS A 51 10.81 21.88 -3.44
CA HIS A 51 10.45 22.44 -4.73
C HIS A 51 9.23 21.71 -5.32
N PRO A 52 7.99 22.16 -5.02
CA PRO A 52 6.76 21.45 -5.40
C PRO A 52 6.63 21.19 -6.92
N GLU A 53 7.11 22.10 -7.76
CA GLU A 53 7.05 21.90 -9.22
C GLU A 53 7.99 20.78 -9.70
N VAL A 54 9.16 20.63 -9.07
CA VAL A 54 10.10 19.55 -9.39
C VAL A 54 9.57 18.23 -8.88
N GLU A 55 8.92 18.20 -7.71
CA GLU A 55 8.24 17.00 -7.20
C GLU A 55 7.13 16.54 -8.16
N LYS A 56 6.31 17.47 -8.63
CA LYS A 56 5.26 17.20 -9.62
C LYS A 56 5.83 16.70 -10.95
N LEU A 57 6.92 17.31 -11.41
CA LEU A 57 7.60 16.91 -12.64
C LEU A 57 8.21 15.51 -12.52
N MET A 58 8.87 15.22 -11.40
CA MET A 58 9.41 13.90 -11.05
C MET A 58 8.31 12.83 -11.09
N LEU A 59 7.15 13.10 -10.45
CA LEU A 59 6.02 12.17 -10.48
C LEU A 59 5.48 11.94 -11.89
N HIS A 60 5.35 13.00 -12.69
CA HIS A 60 4.81 12.89 -14.04
C HIS A 60 5.73 12.12 -14.99
N MET A 61 7.05 12.38 -14.93
CA MET A 61 8.03 11.73 -15.80
C MET A 61 8.28 10.26 -15.40
N ASN A 62 8.29 9.97 -14.10
CA ASN A 62 8.52 8.61 -13.59
C ASN A 62 7.23 7.77 -13.51
N ALA A 63 6.06 8.33 -13.84
CA ALA A 63 4.78 7.62 -13.76
C ALA A 63 4.73 6.36 -14.63
N LYS A 64 5.47 6.34 -15.75
CA LYS A 64 5.53 5.18 -16.65
C LYS A 64 6.26 4.00 -16.01
N HIS A 65 7.34 4.24 -15.27
CA HIS A 65 8.07 3.20 -14.53
C HIS A 65 7.31 2.73 -13.29
N LYS A 66 6.58 3.63 -12.62
CA LYS A 66 5.81 3.29 -11.43
C LYS A 66 4.62 2.36 -11.69
N ALA A 67 4.01 2.40 -12.88
CA ALA A 67 2.89 1.52 -13.19
C ALA A 67 3.30 0.03 -13.24
N GLU A 68 4.56 -0.22 -13.58
CA GLU A 68 5.15 -1.57 -13.63
C GLU A 68 5.56 -2.04 -12.22
N GLU A 69 6.18 -1.17 -11.40
CA GLU A 69 6.50 -1.51 -10.00
C GLU A 69 5.25 -1.72 -9.12
N VAL A 70 4.15 -1.01 -9.37
CA VAL A 70 2.91 -1.14 -8.57
C VAL A 70 2.21 -2.48 -8.77
N GLU A 71 2.45 -3.18 -9.89
CA GLU A 71 1.91 -4.54 -10.08
C GLU A 71 2.58 -5.53 -9.09
N ASP A 72 3.85 -5.32 -8.77
CA ASP A 72 4.60 -6.13 -7.80
C ASP A 72 4.38 -5.68 -6.34
N GLU A 73 4.01 -4.42 -6.13
CA GLU A 73 3.84 -3.80 -4.81
C GLU A 73 2.39 -3.82 -4.31
N THR A 74 1.57 -4.79 -4.74
CA THR A 74 0.27 -5.05 -4.12
C THR A 74 0.50 -5.46 -2.66
N VAL A 75 0.51 -4.45 -1.79
CA VAL A 75 0.68 -4.55 -0.34
C VAL A 75 -0.16 -5.71 0.20
N GLU A 76 0.53 -6.74 0.68
CA GLU A 76 -0.09 -7.84 1.42
C GLU A 76 -0.68 -7.26 2.71
N LEU A 77 -1.98 -6.96 2.67
CA LEU A 77 -2.71 -6.52 3.84
C LEU A 77 -3.14 -7.75 4.63
N ASP A 78 -2.67 -7.86 5.86
CA ASP A 78 -3.04 -8.96 6.78
C ASP A 78 -4.55 -9.05 7.07
N VAL A 79 -5.29 -7.95 6.85
CA VAL A 79 -6.73 -7.86 7.10
C VAL A 79 -7.41 -7.17 5.93
N SER A 80 -8.42 -7.82 5.35
CA SER A 80 -9.22 -7.23 4.27
C SER A 80 -10.23 -6.20 4.81
N ASP A 81 -10.60 -5.23 3.97
CA ASP A 81 -11.63 -4.23 4.30
C ASP A 81 -12.96 -4.87 4.69
N GLU A 82 -13.31 -6.01 4.07
CA GLU A 82 -14.50 -6.78 4.41
C GLU A 82 -14.44 -7.36 5.82
N GLU A 83 -13.28 -7.91 6.23
CA GLU A 83 -13.10 -8.43 7.58
C GLU A 83 -13.14 -7.30 8.62
N MET A 84 -12.51 -6.17 8.31
CA MET A 84 -12.56 -4.98 9.14
C MET A 84 -14.01 -4.51 9.35
N ALA A 85 -14.81 -4.42 8.28
CA ALA A 85 -16.21 -4.01 8.36
C ALA A 85 -17.06 -4.93 9.24
N ARG A 86 -16.91 -6.26 9.13
CA ARG A 86 -17.64 -7.24 9.95
C ARG A 86 -17.36 -7.09 11.44
N ARG A 87 -16.09 -6.80 11.82
CA ARG A 87 -15.71 -6.57 13.22
C ARG A 87 -16.33 -5.29 13.76
N TYR A 88 -16.39 -4.22 12.96
CA TYR A 88 -17.01 -2.96 13.36
C TYR A 88 -18.52 -3.05 13.57
N GLU A 89 -19.23 -3.82 12.74
CA GLU A 89 -20.69 -4.03 12.89
C GLU A 89 -21.06 -4.55 14.29
N THR A 90 -20.32 -5.54 14.78
CA THR A 90 -20.56 -6.17 16.09
C THR A 90 -20.20 -5.23 17.24
N LEU A 91 -19.08 -4.51 17.13
CA LEU A 91 -18.57 -3.64 18.18
C LEU A 91 -19.46 -2.40 18.40
N VAL A 92 -19.90 -1.75 17.31
CA VAL A 92 -20.73 -0.55 17.37
C VAL A 92 -22.12 -0.88 17.95
N GLY A 93 -22.70 -2.02 17.60
CA GLY A 93 -23.99 -2.46 18.15
C GLY A 93 -23.98 -2.72 19.66
N THR A 94 -22.87 -3.22 20.21
CA THR A 94 -22.73 -3.44 21.66
C THR A 94 -22.40 -2.17 22.43
N ILE A 95 -21.56 -1.30 21.87
CA ILE A 95 -21.20 -0.01 22.46
C ILE A 95 -22.42 0.92 22.52
N GLY A 96 -23.23 0.99 21.47
CA GLY A 96 -24.46 1.78 21.45
C GLY A 96 -25.42 1.42 22.59
N LYS A 97 -25.55 0.13 22.91
CA LYS A 97 -26.38 -0.36 24.03
C LYS A 97 -25.85 0.07 25.40
N LYS A 98 -24.52 0.13 25.58
CA LYS A 98 -23.89 0.60 26.84
C LYS A 98 -24.19 2.08 27.10
N PHE A 99 -24.28 2.89 26.05
CA PHE A 99 -24.58 4.32 26.18
C PHE A 99 -26.08 4.65 26.20
N ALA A 100 -26.93 3.84 25.54
CA ALA A 100 -28.38 3.97 25.63
C ALA A 100 -28.88 3.78 27.07
N ARG A 101 -28.38 2.73 27.75
CA ARG A 101 -28.78 2.40 29.13
C ARG A 101 -28.39 3.49 30.16
N LYS A 102 -27.31 4.23 29.92
CA LYS A 102 -26.90 5.36 30.77
C LYS A 102 -27.82 6.58 30.65
N ARG A 103 -28.49 6.77 29.51
CA ARG A 103 -29.44 7.87 29.30
C ARG A 103 -30.75 7.62 30.07
N ASP A 104 -31.18 6.37 30.17
CA ASP A 104 -32.41 6.00 30.86
C ASP A 104 -32.26 5.93 32.39
N HIS A 105 -31.04 5.80 32.92
CA HIS A 105 -30.78 5.84 34.37
C HIS A 105 -31.19 7.17 35.03
N ALA A 106 -31.39 8.24 34.24
CA ALA A 106 -31.92 9.50 34.76
C ALA A 106 -33.42 9.45 35.10
N ASN A 107 -34.13 8.37 34.72
CA ASN A 107 -35.59 8.20 34.88
C ASN A 107 -35.99 7.15 35.93
N TYR A 108 -35.04 6.49 36.58
CA TYR A 108 -35.29 5.45 37.58
C TYR A 108 -34.45 5.70 38.84
N GLU A 109 -35.03 5.50 40.02
CA GLU A 109 -34.32 5.53 41.30
C GLU A 109 -34.24 4.10 41.85
N GLU A 110 -33.12 3.77 42.50
CA GLU A 110 -32.90 2.48 43.16
C GLU A 110 -33.55 2.50 44.53
N ASP A 111 -34.43 1.54 44.83
CA ASP A 111 -35.02 1.39 46.16
C ASP A 111 -34.04 0.70 47.14
N GLU A 112 -34.36 0.71 48.45
CA GLU A 112 -33.51 0.09 49.49
C GLU A 112 -33.30 -1.43 49.30
N ASN A 113 -34.04 -2.09 48.42
CA ASN A 113 -33.92 -3.51 48.06
C ASN A 113 -33.19 -3.74 46.72
N GLY A 114 -32.73 -2.69 46.05
CA GLY A 114 -31.99 -2.76 44.77
C GLY A 114 -32.85 -2.96 43.53
N ASP A 115 -34.16 -2.71 43.60
CA ASP A 115 -35.07 -2.78 42.45
C ASP A 115 -35.28 -1.39 41.81
N MET A 116 -35.28 -1.31 40.46
CA MET A 116 -35.34 -0.04 39.72
C MET A 116 -36.79 0.40 39.49
N GLN A 117 -37.23 1.46 40.16
CA GLN A 117 -38.60 1.99 40.04
C GLN A 117 -38.62 3.30 39.24
N PRO A 118 -39.64 3.54 38.39
CA PRO A 118 -39.74 4.76 37.60
C PRO A 118 -39.95 6.00 38.48
N LEU A 119 -39.23 7.07 38.16
CA LEU A 119 -39.29 8.34 38.88
C LEU A 119 -40.70 8.91 38.88
N LYS A 120 -41.31 9.02 40.08
CA LYS A 120 -42.60 9.69 40.25
C LYS A 120 -42.42 11.19 39.93
N ALA A 121 -43.33 11.73 39.11
CA ALA A 121 -43.29 13.15 38.72
C ALA A 121 -43.21 14.06 39.97
N LYS A 122 -42.16 14.87 40.05
CA LYS A 122 -41.97 15.82 41.17
C LYS A 122 -43.10 16.86 41.14
N LYS A 123 -43.79 17.02 42.27
CA LYS A 123 -44.80 18.07 42.46
C LYS A 123 -44.11 19.43 42.30
N MET A 124 -44.37 20.12 41.21
CA MET A 124 -43.83 21.45 40.96
C MET A 124 -44.56 22.50 41.80
N PHE A 125 -43.82 23.51 42.26
CA PHE A 125 -44.37 24.60 43.06
C PHE A 125 -45.30 25.44 42.19
N LEU A 126 -46.59 25.46 42.51
CA LEU A 126 -47.57 26.32 41.84
C LEU A 126 -47.39 27.75 42.35
N LYS A 127 -47.20 28.69 41.43
CA LYS A 127 -47.16 30.12 41.79
C LYS A 127 -48.54 30.52 42.36
N PRO A 128 -48.59 31.32 43.44
CA PRO A 128 -49.83 31.88 43.94
C PRO A 128 -50.50 32.73 42.87
N GLN A 129 -51.83 32.72 42.83
CA GLN A 129 -52.59 33.66 42.01
C GLN A 129 -52.67 35.02 42.71
N ASP A 130 -52.65 36.09 41.91
CA ASP A 130 -52.61 37.50 42.34
C ASP A 130 -53.75 37.92 43.28
#